data_AF-A0A957LAY0-F1
#
_entry.id   AF-A0A957LAY0-F1
#
_cell.length_a   1.000
_cell.length_b   1.000
_cell.length_c   1.000
_cell.angle_alpha   90.00
_cell.angle_beta   90.00
_cell.angle_gamma   90.00
#
_symmetry.space_group_name_H-M   'P 1'
#
loop_
_entity.id
_entity.type
_entity.pdbx_description
1 polymer ?
#
loop_
_entity_poly.entity_id
_entity_poly.type
_entity_poly.pdbx_seq_one_letter_code
_entity_poly.pdbx_strand_id
1 'polypeptide(L)' 'MQPTDEELAREAKKGSVEAVGQLYDRHRPQIFRFVWSRLSHRQLAEDVTAEVFTRMVKSLPDYQFLNL' A
#
# COMPACT_ATOMS: atom_id res chain seq x y z
N MET A 1 11.34 -17.65 -3.74
CA MET A 1 11.39 -16.25 -4.23
C MET A 1 10.35 -15.46 -3.46
N GLN A 2 10.59 -14.17 -3.20
CA GLN A 2 9.52 -13.31 -2.68
C GLN A 2 8.56 -12.95 -3.81
N PRO A 3 7.24 -12.88 -3.55
CA PRO A 3 6.26 -12.51 -4.56
C PRO A 3 6.48 -11.06 -5.05
N THR A 4 6.13 -10.84 -6.30
CA THR A 4 6.06 -9.51 -6.91
C THR A 4 4.87 -8.73 -6.35
N ASP A 5 4.91 -7.40 -6.49
CA ASP A 5 3.77 -6.56 -6.10
C ASP A 5 2.51 -6.89 -6.91
N GLU A 6 2.69 -7.34 -8.15
CA GLU A 6 1.57 -7.77 -9.00
C GLU A 6 0.92 -9.04 -8.46
N GLU A 7 1.72 -10.06 -8.10
CA GLU A 7 1.23 -11.30 -7.48
C GLU A 7 0.53 -10.99 -6.15
N LEU A 8 1.12 -10.14 -5.32
CA LEU A 8 0.51 -9.71 -4.06
C LEU A 8 -0.80 -8.95 -4.29
N ALA A 9 -0.86 -8.04 -5.26
CA ALA A 9 -2.09 -7.33 -5.58
C ALA A 9 -3.19 -8.25 -6.10
N ARG A 10 -2.85 -9.30 -6.87
CA ARG A 10 -3.81 -10.32 -7.32
C ARG A 10 -4.40 -11.10 -6.14
N GLU A 11 -3.57 -11.51 -5.18
CA GLU A 11 -4.03 -12.23 -3.99
C GLU A 11 -4.79 -11.31 -3.02
N ALA A 12 -4.34 -10.07 -2.85
CA ALA A 12 -5.04 -9.07 -2.05
C ALA A 12 -6.44 -8.79 -2.61
N LYS A 13 -6.60 -8.72 -3.94
CA LYS A 13 -7.89 -8.58 -4.61
C LYS A 13 -8.84 -9.76 -4.35
N LYS A 14 -8.30 -10.97 -4.10
CA LYS A 14 -9.08 -12.16 -3.68
C LYS A 14 -9.40 -12.18 -2.18
N GLY A 15 -8.97 -11.18 -1.42
CA GLY A 15 -9.20 -11.07 0.02
C GLY A 15 -8.05 -11.58 0.89
N SER A 16 -6.86 -11.83 0.34
CA SER A 16 -5.70 -12.23 1.14
C SER A 16 -5.19 -11.08 2.00
N VAL A 17 -5.47 -11.15 3.30
CA VAL A 17 -4.97 -10.20 4.30
C VAL A 17 -3.45 -10.23 4.41
N GLU A 18 -2.85 -11.41 4.24
CA GLU A 18 -1.39 -11.57 4.24
C GLU A 18 -0.75 -10.80 3.07
N ALA A 19 -1.36 -10.87 1.88
CA ALA A 19 -0.87 -10.14 0.72
C ALA A 19 -0.96 -8.62 0.90
N VAL A 20 -2.04 -8.14 1.54
CA VAL A 20 -2.17 -6.73 1.95
C VAL A 20 -1.06 -6.34 2.93
N GLY A 21 -0.79 -7.18 3.92
CA GLY A 21 0.29 -6.97 4.90
C GLY A 21 1.66 -6.85 4.24
N GLN A 22 1.98 -7.73 3.29
CA GLN A 22 3.25 -7.68 2.56
C GLN A 22 3.40 -6.40 1.71
N LEU A 23 2.32 -5.97 1.04
CA LEU A 23 2.31 -4.68 0.32
C LEU A 23 2.52 -3.51 1.28
N TYR A 24 1.90 -3.55 2.47
CA TYR A 24 2.08 -2.55 3.50
C TYR A 24 3.54 -2.49 3.98
N ASP A 25 4.11 -3.60 4.40
CA ASP A 25 5.49 -3.65 4.91
C ASP A 25 6.51 -3.17 3.88
N ARG A 26 6.30 -3.52 2.60
CA ARG A 26 7.18 -3.11 1.50
C ARG A 26 7.13 -1.61 1.24
N HIS A 27 5.93 -1.02 1.19
CA HIS A 27 5.74 0.36 0.71
C HIS A 27 5.67 1.41 1.81
N ARG A 28 5.29 1.02 3.04
CA ARG A 28 5.09 1.96 4.15
C ARG A 28 6.31 2.84 4.40
N PRO A 29 7.56 2.34 4.46
CA PRO A 29 8.71 3.20 4.71
C PRO A 29 8.91 4.27 3.63
N GLN A 30 8.66 3.95 2.36
CA GLN A 30 8.81 4.90 1.26
C GLN A 30 7.70 5.95 1.25
N ILE A 31 6.45 5.53 1.43
CA ILE A 31 5.30 6.43 1.49
C ILE A 31 5.44 7.36 2.70
N PHE A 32 5.78 6.83 3.88
CA PHE A 32 5.98 7.63 5.08
C PHE A 32 7.09 8.67 4.90
N ARG A 33 8.25 8.29 4.34
CA ARG A 33 9.34 9.24 4.06
C ARG A 33 8.90 10.35 3.10
N PHE A 34 8.15 10.00 2.06
CA PHE A 34 7.62 10.96 1.10
C PHE A 34 6.67 11.96 1.76
N VAL A 35 5.72 11.48 2.57
CA VAL A 35 4.76 12.33 3.28
C VAL A 35 5.46 13.19 4.33
N TRP A 36 6.34 12.60 5.15
CA TRP A 36 7.11 13.31 6.17
C TRP A 36 7.93 14.45 5.58
N SER A 37 8.56 14.25 4.41
CA SER A 37 9.34 15.30 3.74
C SER A 37 8.54 16.54 3.34
N ARG A 38 7.20 16.46 3.32
CA ARG A 38 6.29 17.55 2.93
C ARG A 38 5.61 18.22 4.13
N LEU A 39 5.39 17.47 5.19
CA LEU A 39 4.61 17.94 6.34
C LEU A 39 5.49 18.30 7.55
N SER A 40 6.68 17.68 7.66
CA SER A 40 7.59 17.82 8.80
C SER A 40 6.91 17.60 10.17
N HIS A 41 5.78 16.87 10.20
CA HIS A 41 4.98 16.59 11.38
C HIS A 41 4.60 15.11 11.45
N ARG A 42 4.91 14.45 12.59
CA ARG A 42 5.11 12.98 12.56
C ARG A 42 3.78 12.29 12.60
N GLN A 43 2.92 12.71 13.53
CA GLN A 43 1.57 12.20 13.64
C GLN A 43 0.81 12.37 12.33
N LEU A 44 0.76 13.61 11.82
CA LEU A 44 0.14 13.88 10.52
C LEU A 44 0.69 13.04 9.37
N ALA A 45 2.01 12.78 9.34
CA ALA A 45 2.60 11.89 8.34
C ALA A 45 2.19 10.42 8.52
N GLU A 46 2.09 9.94 9.76
CA GLU A 46 1.57 8.61 10.09
C GLU A 46 0.11 8.47 9.65
N ASP A 47 -0.73 9.47 9.97
CA ASP A 47 -2.16 9.49 9.64
C ASP A 47 -2.39 9.49 8.11
N VAL A 48 -1.66 10.34 7.37
CA VAL A 48 -1.74 10.38 5.91
C VAL A 48 -1.24 9.09 5.29
N THR A 49 -0.19 8.48 5.85
CA THR A 49 0.31 7.17 5.39
C THR A 49 -0.77 6.10 5.58
N ALA A 50 -1.45 6.07 6.73
CA ALA A 50 -2.54 5.13 7.00
C ALA A 50 -3.72 5.33 6.05
N GLU A 51 -4.06 6.58 5.72
CA GLU A 51 -5.11 6.90 4.76
C GLU A 51 -4.77 6.41 3.34
N VAL A 52 -3.50 6.51 2.91
CA VAL A 52 -3.04 5.95 1.62
C VAL A 52 -3.31 4.44 1.54
N PHE A 53 -2.93 3.69 2.58
CA PHE A 53 -3.18 2.24 2.60
C PHE A 53 -4.66 1.89 2.74
N THR A 54 -5.43 2.68 3.50
CA THR A 54 -6.89 2.52 3.59
C THR A 54 -7.53 2.68 2.21
N ARG A 55 -7.12 3.69 1.44
CA ARG A 55 -7.60 3.89 0.06
C ARG A 55 -7.16 2.77 -0.86
N MET A 56 -5.91 2.32 -0.75
CA MET A 56 -5.40 1.18 -1.51
C MET A 56 -6.31 -0.04 -1.31
N VAL A 57 -6.59 -0.45 -0.06
CA VAL A 57 -7.45 -1.61 0.22
C VAL A 57 -8.86 -1.42 -0.32
N LYS A 58 -9.47 -0.24 -0.14
CA LYS A 58 -10.80 0.08 -0.68
C LYS A 58 -10.85 0.03 -2.22
N SER A 59 -9.73 0.31 -2.89
CA SER A 59 -9.63 0.31 -4.36
C SER A 59 -9.32 -1.07 -4.97
N LEU A 60 -8.91 -2.06 -4.18
CA LEU A 60 -8.54 -3.39 -4.68
C LEU A 60 -9.60 -4.08 -5.55
N PRO A 61 -10.91 -4.03 -5.22
CA PRO A 61 -11.94 -4.69 -6.05
C PRO A 61 -11.95 -4.18 -7.50
N ASP A 62 -11.76 -2.87 -7.69
CA ASP A 62 -11.82 -2.21 -8.99
C ASP A 62 -10.44 -2.11 -9.66
N TYR A 63 -9.36 -2.43 -8.95
CA TYR A 63 -8.00 -2.36 -9.47
C TYR A 63 -7.83 -3.25 -10.71
N GLN A 64 -7.36 -2.64 -11.80
CA GLN A 64 -7.02 -3.32 -13.04
C GLN A 64 -5.50 -3.35 -13.20
N PHE A 65 -4.97 -4.51 -13.54
CA PHE A 65 -3.58 -4.66 -13.90
C PHE A 65 -3.39 -4.05 -15.29
N LEU A 66 -2.54 -3.03 -15.39
CA LEU A 66 -2.09 -2.53 -16.68
C LEU A 66 -1.22 -3.62 -17.32
N ASN A 67 -1.74 -4.27 -18.36
CA ASN A 67 -0.94 -5.10 -19.24
C ASN A 67 -0.05 -4.16 -20.07
N LEU A 68 1.16 -3.88 -19.58
CA LEU A 68 2.26 -3.29 -20.35
C LEU A 68 3.18 -4.39 -20.88
#